data_AF-A0A662CG02-F1
#
_entry.id   AF-A0A662CG02-F1
#
_cell.length_a   1.000
_cell.length_b   1.000
_cell.length_c   1.000
_cell.angle_alpha   90.00
_cell.angle_beta   90.00
_cell.angle_gamma   90.00
#
_symmetry.space_group_name_H-M   'P 1'
#
loop_
_entity.id
_entity.type
_entity.pdbx_description
1 polymer ?
#
loop_
_entity_poly.entity_id
_entity_poly.type
_entity_poly.pdbx_seq_one_letter_code
_entity_poly.pdbx_strand_id
1 'polypeptide(L)'
;SYDSSNEWVNGHNMKVNNKRTDITYGDIMTVGKKFNIKKRKEIFKKMKFIVDNFQKYATRNHVIKDLIVEVEKNRPKIDGN
;
A
#
# COMPACT_ATOMS: atom_id res chain seq x y z
N SER A 1 -1.69 -16.15 -19.44
CA SER A 1 -1.94 -16.59 -18.05
C SER A 1 -1.35 -15.57 -17.10
N TYR A 2 -2.10 -15.13 -16.10
CA TYR A 2 -1.59 -14.23 -15.05
C TYR A 2 -0.58 -15.02 -14.20
N ASP A 3 0.65 -14.52 -14.12
CA ASP A 3 1.73 -15.14 -13.33
C ASP A 3 2.06 -14.23 -12.15
N SER A 4 1.68 -14.68 -10.95
CA SER A 4 1.92 -13.97 -9.69
C SER A 4 3.40 -13.91 -9.29
N SER A 5 4.27 -14.67 -9.96
CA SER A 5 5.72 -14.65 -9.75
C SER A 5 6.45 -13.66 -10.67
N ASN A 6 5.77 -13.13 -11.69
CA ASN A 6 6.36 -12.19 -12.62
C ASN A 6 6.33 -10.76 -12.05
N GLU A 7 7.50 -10.21 -11.73
CA GLU A 7 7.66 -8.84 -11.20
C GLU A 7 7.05 -7.76 -12.11
N TRP A 8 6.96 -8.02 -13.41
CA TRP A 8 6.38 -7.10 -14.39
C TRP A 8 4.85 -7.12 -14.42
N VAL A 9 4.23 -8.18 -13.91
CA VAL A 9 2.77 -8.36 -13.88
C VAL A 9 2.18 -7.93 -12.53
N ASN A 10 2.96 -8.02 -11.43
CA ASN A 10 2.48 -7.73 -10.07
C ASN A 10 3.03 -6.43 -9.47
N GLY A 11 4.01 -5.80 -10.12
CA GLY A 11 4.60 -4.54 -9.67
C GLY A 11 3.82 -3.31 -10.14
N HIS A 12 3.89 -2.22 -9.37
CA HIS A 12 3.48 -0.91 -9.87
C HIS A 12 4.55 -0.34 -10.80
N ASN A 13 4.14 0.38 -11.86
CA ASN A 13 5.06 0.87 -12.89
C ASN A 13 5.99 2.01 -12.44
N MET A 14 5.62 2.72 -11.37
CA MET A 14 6.35 3.90 -10.90
C MET A 14 7.41 3.55 -9.86
N LYS A 15 8.52 4.28 -9.82
CA LYS A 15 9.49 4.15 -8.71
C LYS A 15 9.15 5.14 -7.60
N VAL A 16 9.17 4.68 -6.35
CA VAL A 16 9.07 5.53 -5.15
C VAL A 16 10.47 5.66 -4.57
N ASN A 17 11.06 6.86 -4.65
CA ASN A 17 12.44 7.11 -4.21
C ASN A 17 13.46 6.12 -4.80
N ASN A 18 13.40 5.90 -6.12
CA ASN A 18 14.20 4.93 -6.87
C ASN A 18 13.93 3.44 -6.57
N LYS A 19 12.93 3.11 -5.74
CA LYS A 19 12.54 1.73 -5.39
C LYS A 19 11.25 1.30 -6.09
N ARG A 20 11.12 0.01 -6.39
CA ARG A 20 9.88 -0.64 -6.88
C ARG A 20 9.29 -1.61 -5.85
N THR A 21 10.13 -2.18 -5.00
CA THR A 21 9.76 -3.07 -3.89
C THR A 21 10.27 -2.46 -2.58
N ASP A 22 9.87 -3.05 -1.45
CA ASP A 22 10.42 -2.70 -0.12
C ASP A 22 10.32 -1.21 0.19
N ILE A 23 9.19 -0.60 -0.21
CA ILE A 23 8.91 0.81 -0.02
C ILE A 23 8.67 1.06 1.47
N THR A 24 9.48 1.94 2.04
CA THR A 24 9.39 2.30 3.46
C THR A 24 8.63 3.61 3.66
N TYR A 25 8.25 3.89 4.90
CA TYR A 25 7.72 5.20 5.28
C TYR A 25 8.70 6.34 4.95
N GLY A 26 10.00 6.14 5.16
CA GLY A 26 11.04 7.10 4.79
C GLY A 26 11.06 7.45 3.30
N ASP A 27 10.83 6.46 2.42
CA ASP A 27 10.73 6.67 0.97
C ASP A 27 9.52 7.56 0.62
N ILE A 28 8.37 7.26 1.23
CA ILE A 28 7.13 8.04 1.05
C ILE A 28 7.32 9.47 1.57
N MET A 29 7.97 9.65 2.73
CA MET A 29 8.24 10.96 3.30
C MET A 29 9.21 11.78 2.45
N THR A 30 10.22 11.13 1.87
CA THR A 30 11.19 11.76 0.98
C THR A 30 10.53 12.25 -0.30
N VAL A 31 9.71 11.40 -0.93
CA VAL A 31 8.91 11.77 -2.11
C VAL A 31 7.97 12.93 -1.77
N GLY A 32 7.21 12.82 -0.68
CA GLY A 32 6.30 13.89 -0.27
C GLY A 32 7.02 15.23 -0.02
N LYS A 33 8.25 15.21 0.51
CA LYS A 33 9.09 16.41 0.66
C LYS A 33 9.54 16.95 -0.69
N LYS A 34 10.03 16.10 -1.60
CA LYS A 34 10.47 16.47 -2.96
C LYS A 34 9.35 17.15 -3.77
N PHE A 35 8.11 16.69 -3.63
CA PHE A 35 6.93 17.27 -4.28
C PHE A 35 6.22 18.35 -3.47
N ASN A 36 6.84 18.87 -2.40
CA ASN A 36 6.31 19.94 -1.55
C ASN A 36 4.91 19.64 -0.94
N ILE A 37 4.63 18.37 -0.65
CA ILE A 37 3.37 17.94 -0.02
C ILE A 37 3.48 18.20 1.49
N LYS A 38 2.87 19.31 1.93
CA LYS A 38 2.88 19.76 3.32
C LYS A 38 2.22 18.75 4.28
N LYS A 39 1.09 18.17 3.88
CA LYS A 39 0.29 17.23 4.69
C LYS A 39 0.65 15.75 4.52
N ARG A 40 1.83 15.43 3.98
CA ARG A 40 2.24 14.04 3.66
C ARG A 40 2.10 13.06 4.82
N LYS A 41 2.41 13.49 6.05
CA LYS A 41 2.29 12.66 7.27
C LYS A 41 0.83 12.34 7.59
N GLU A 42 -0.06 13.33 7.50
CA GLU A 42 -1.49 13.15 7.76
C GLU A 42 -2.13 12.23 6.71
N ILE A 43 -1.78 12.44 5.43
CA ILE A 43 -2.25 11.60 4.32
C ILE A 43 -1.81 10.15 4.54
N PHE A 44 -0.53 9.93 4.85
CA PHE A 44 -0.01 8.60 5.15
C PHE A 44 -0.76 7.96 6.31
N LYS A 45 -0.94 8.68 7.43
CA LYS A 45 -1.64 8.15 8.61
C LYS A 45 -3.08 7.74 8.29
N LYS A 46 -3.82 8.56 7.54
CA LYS A 46 -5.19 8.24 7.12
C LYS A 46 -5.24 7.02 6.20
N MET A 47 -4.37 6.97 5.20
CA MET A 47 -4.31 5.84 4.27
C MET A 47 -3.91 4.54 4.98
N LYS A 48 -2.87 4.58 5.82
CA LYS A 48 -2.46 3.45 6.65
C LYS A 48 -3.61 2.94 7.49
N PHE A 49 -4.32 3.82 8.19
CA PHE A 49 -5.47 3.44 9.00
C PHE A 49 -6.55 2.72 8.17
N ILE A 50 -6.88 3.23 6.99
CA ILE A 50 -7.90 2.61 6.12
C ILE A 50 -7.44 1.23 5.63
N VAL A 51 -6.21 1.13 5.12
CA VAL A 51 -5.66 -0.12 4.59
C VAL A 51 -5.50 -1.18 5.69
N ASP A 52 -5.04 -0.80 6.87
CA ASP A 52 -4.92 -1.69 8.03
C ASP A 52 -6.29 -2.18 8.53
N ASN A 53 -7.36 -1.43 8.29
CA ASN A 53 -8.72 -1.80 8.66
C ASN A 53 -9.54 -2.36 7.48
N PHE A 54 -8.91 -2.67 6.34
CA PHE A 54 -9.60 -3.13 5.14
C PHE A 54 -10.56 -4.29 5.42
N GLN A 55 -10.11 -5.30 6.17
CA GLN A 55 -10.93 -6.47 6.51
C GLN A 55 -12.25 -6.08 7.21
N LYS A 56 -12.23 -5.09 8.11
CA LYS A 56 -13.44 -4.61 8.79
C LYS A 56 -14.44 -4.01 7.81
N TYR A 57 -13.95 -3.20 6.87
CA TYR A 57 -14.79 -2.59 5.84
C TYR A 57 -15.32 -3.63 4.86
N ALA A 58 -14.48 -4.58 4.45
CA ALA A 58 -14.84 -5.63 3.51
C ALA A 58 -15.92 -6.57 4.08
N THR A 59 -15.78 -6.99 5.34
CA THR A 59 -16.80 -7.79 6.04
C THR A 59 -18.12 -7.04 6.15
N ARG A 60 -18.09 -5.74 6.49
CA ARG A 60 -19.30 -4.90 6.57
C ARG A 60 -20.04 -4.79 5.23
N ASN A 61 -19.33 -4.88 4.12
CA ASN A 61 -19.88 -4.79 2.77
C ASN A 61 -20.08 -6.16 2.10
N HIS A 62 -20.03 -7.26 2.86
CA HIS A 62 -20.25 -8.62 2.36
C HIS A 62 -19.33 -9.03 1.21
N VAL A 63 -18.09 -8.55 1.21
CA VAL A 63 -17.07 -9.01 0.25
C VAL A 63 -16.80 -10.51 0.46
N ILE A 64 -16.64 -11.25 -0.63
CA ILE A 64 -16.34 -12.69 -0.61
C ILE A 64 -15.08 -12.94 0.23
N LYS A 65 -15.18 -13.87 1.19
CA LYS A 65 -14.13 -14.14 2.18
C LYS A 65 -12.76 -14.42 1.56
N ASP A 66 -12.71 -15.18 0.47
CA ASP A 66 -11.46 -15.54 -0.20
C ASP A 66 -10.76 -14.31 -0.79
N LEU A 67 -11.51 -13.33 -1.29
CA LEU A 67 -10.96 -12.06 -1.78
C LEU A 67 -10.41 -11.20 -0.63
N ILE A 68 -11.07 -11.24 0.54
CA ILE A 68 -10.57 -10.55 1.74
C ILE A 68 -9.22 -11.15 2.18
N VAL A 69 -9.12 -12.48 2.20
CA VAL A 69 -7.91 -13.20 2.55
C VAL A 69 -6.77 -12.88 1.58
N GLU A 70 -7.05 -12.86 0.28
CA GLU A 70 -6.04 -12.55 -0.72
C GLU A 70 -5.54 -11.10 -0.62
N VAL A 71 -6.42 -10.13 -0.34
CA VAL A 71 -5.99 -8.75 -0.07
C VAL A 71 -5.16 -8.66 1.21
N GLU A 72 -5.55 -9.33 2.29
CA GLU A 72 -4.78 -9.30 3.55
C GLU A 72 -3.38 -9.91 3.40
N LYS A 73 -3.26 -10.93 2.54
CA LYS A 73 -1.98 -11.56 2.20
C LYS A 73 -1.05 -10.63 1.42
N ASN A 74 -1.60 -9.84 0.49
CA ASN A 74 -0.81 -9.03 -0.45
C ASN A 74 -0.71 -7.55 -0.10
N ARG A 75 -1.52 -7.02 0.84
CA ARG A 75 -1.51 -5.59 1.16
C ARG A 75 -0.15 -5.15 1.74
N PRO A 76 0.30 -3.93 1.43
CA PRO A 76 1.55 -3.42 1.98
C PRO A 76 1.44 -3.20 3.49
N LYS A 77 2.44 -3.67 4.24
CA LYS A 77 2.59 -3.46 5.67
C LYS A 77 3.75 -2.50 5.91
N ILE A 78 3.44 -1.21 5.92
CA ILE A 78 4.43 -0.15 6.14
C ILE A 78 4.31 0.36 7.58
N ASP A 79 5.42 0.30 8.31
CA ASP A 79 5.53 0.85 9.66
C ASP A 79 5.57 2.38 9.63
N GLY A 80 4.99 3.01 10.64
CA GLY A 80 4.88 4.48 10.72
C GLY A 80 6.03 5.18 11.44
N ASN A 81 7.08 4.44 11.81
CA ASN A 81 8.22 4.93 12.59
C ASN A 81 9.32 5.49 11.68
#